data_AF-A0A391PAN5-F1
#
_entry.id   AF-A0A391PAN5-F1
#
_cell.length_a   1.000
_cell.length_b   1.000
_cell.length_c   1.000
_cell.angle_alpha   90.00
_cell.angle_beta   90.00
_cell.angle_gamma   90.00
#
_symmetry.space_group_name_H-M   'P 1'
#
loop_
_entity.id
_entity.type
_entity.pdbx_description
1 polymer ?
#
loop_
_entity_poly.entity_id
_entity_poly.type
_entity_poly.pdbx_seq_one_letter_code
_entity_poly.pdbx_strand_id
1 'polypeptide(L)' 'MTEQTVQEIVKSFAYGYTAEKVAELEEMTLEEAQKFEQEYQAEIEQKKEELKEGGWLE' A
#
# COMPACT_ATOMS: atom_id res chain seq x y z
N MET A 1 -0.78 13.54 -4.34
CA MET A 1 -0.01 12.99 -3.21
C MET A 1 1.47 13.29 -3.44
N THR A 2 2.28 13.40 -2.39
CA THR A 2 3.75 13.47 -2.55
C THR A 2 4.30 12.06 -2.80
N GLU A 3 5.52 11.98 -3.34
CA GLU A 3 6.20 10.69 -3.55
C GLU A 3 6.35 9.88 -2.25
N GLN A 4 6.55 10.57 -1.12
CA GLN A 4 6.58 9.94 0.21
C GLN A 4 5.24 9.31 0.59
N THR A 5 4.13 10.03 0.40
CA THR A 5 2.79 9.51 0.68
C THR A 5 2.47 8.27 -0.16
N VAL A 6 2.83 8.29 -1.45
CA VAL A 6 2.66 7.13 -2.35
C VAL A 6 3.41 5.91 -1.80
N GLN A 7 4.67 6.07 -1.39
CA GLN A 7 5.46 4.96 -0.85
C GLN A 7 4.92 4.39 0.47
N GLU A 8 4.42 5.24 1.37
CA GLU A 8 3.84 4.79 2.64
C GLU A 8 2.50 4.04 2.41
N ILE A 9 1.70 4.47 1.42
CA ILE A 9 0.49 3.76 1.02
C ILE A 9 0.83 2.39 0.41
N VAL A 10 1.74 2.34 -0.57
CA VAL A 10 2.21 1.08 -1.19
C VAL A 10 2.71 0.11 -0.14
N LYS A 11 3.52 0.60 0.80
CA LYS A 11 4.04 -0.19 1.92
C LYS A 11 2.92 -0.71 2.80
N SER A 12 1.94 0.11 3.15
CA SER A 12 0.79 -0.30 3.97
C SER A 12 0.02 -1.45 3.31
N PHE A 13 -0.29 -1.33 2.02
CA PHE A 13 -0.91 -2.41 1.26
C PHE A 13 -0.02 -3.67 1.18
N ALA A 14 1.29 -3.51 1.00
CA ALA A 14 2.23 -4.63 0.95
C ALA A 14 2.30 -5.40 2.30
N TYR A 15 2.11 -4.70 3.42
CA TYR A 15 1.95 -5.29 4.75
C TYR A 15 0.57 -5.95 4.98
N GLY A 16 -0.34 -5.89 4.01
CA GLY A 16 -1.66 -6.53 4.06
C GLY A 16 -2.77 -5.65 4.64
N TYR A 17 -2.57 -4.33 4.68
CA TYR A 17 -3.62 -3.40 5.09
C TYR A 17 -4.72 -3.38 4.03
N THR A 18 -5.98 -3.26 4.49
CA THR A 18 -7.14 -3.10 3.58
C THR A 18 -7.26 -1.66 3.10
N ALA A 19 -7.92 -1.45 1.96
CA ALA A 19 -8.21 -0.12 1.45
C ALA A 19 -8.97 0.76 2.46
N GLU A 20 -9.84 0.18 3.30
CA GLU A 20 -10.51 0.90 4.40
C GLU A 20 -9.51 1.42 5.44
N LYS A 21 -8.54 0.58 5.82
CA LYS A 21 -7.53 0.99 6.83
C LYS A 21 -6.57 2.03 6.27
N VAL A 22 -6.17 1.88 5.02
CA VAL A 22 -5.33 2.87 4.32
C VAL A 22 -6.08 4.20 4.18
N ALA A 23 -7.35 4.17 3.79
CA ALA A 23 -8.18 5.37 3.68
C ALA A 23 -8.28 6.13 5.02
N GLU A 24 -8.44 5.41 6.13
CA GLU A 24 -8.44 5.99 7.47
C GLU A 24 -7.08 6.62 7.86
N LEU A 25 -5.97 5.93 7.58
CA LEU A 25 -4.62 6.38 7.96
C LEU A 25 -4.15 7.59 7.15
N GLU A 26 -4.48 7.61 5.88
CA GLU A 26 -4.00 8.60 4.91
C GLU A 26 -5.02 9.72 4.68
N GLU A 27 -6.07 9.76 5.51
CA GLU A 27 -7.16 10.73 5.47
C GLU A 27 -7.75 10.92 4.05
N MET A 28 -7.91 9.81 3.32
CA MET A 28 -8.47 9.78 1.97
C MET A 28 -9.78 9.00 1.90
N THR A 29 -10.49 9.11 0.79
CA THR A 29 -11.72 8.34 0.61
C THR A 29 -11.41 6.87 0.32
N LEU A 30 -12.35 5.98 0.68
CA LEU A 30 -12.25 4.56 0.33
C LEU A 30 -12.10 4.34 -1.18
N GLU A 31 -12.80 5.14 -2.00
CA GLU A 31 -12.71 5.04 -3.46
C GLU A 31 -11.31 5.41 -3.97
N GLU A 32 -10.67 6.42 -3.39
CA GLU A 32 -9.28 6.78 -3.71
C GLU A 32 -8.31 5.67 -3.32
N ALA A 33 -8.45 5.08 -2.13
CA ALA A 33 -7.60 3.98 -1.68
C ALA A 33 -7.76 2.73 -2.56
N GLN A 34 -9.00 2.41 -2.99
CA GLN A 34 -9.26 1.30 -3.91
C GLN A 34 -8.69 1.54 -5.31
N LYS A 35 -8.81 2.77 -5.83
CA LYS A 35 -8.18 3.15 -7.10
C LYS A 35 -6.67 3.07 -7.00
N PHE A 36 -6.10 3.50 -5.87
CA PHE A 36 -4.67 3.43 -5.62
C PHE A 36 -4.18 1.97 -5.58
N GLU A 37 -4.88 1.09 -4.86
CA GLU A 37 -4.53 -0.34 -4.79
C GLU A 37 -4.48 -0.98 -6.19
N GLN A 38 -5.41 -0.60 -7.08
CA GLN A 38 -5.43 -1.09 -8.47
C GLN A 38 -4.33 -0.46 -9.33
N GLU A 39 -4.12 0.85 -9.24
CA GLU A 39 -3.12 1.58 -10.04
C GLU A 39 -1.69 1.17 -9.67
N TYR A 40 -1.43 0.94 -8.38
CA TYR A 40 -0.13 0.62 -7.81
C TYR A 40 0.03 -0.88 -7.49
N GLN A 41 -0.84 -1.75 -8.03
CA GLN A 41 -0.83 -3.19 -7.74
C GLN A 41 0.56 -3.81 -7.95
N ALA A 42 1.22 -3.48 -9.06
CA ALA A 42 2.55 -4.03 -9.38
C ALA A 42 3.62 -3.60 -8.37
N GLU A 43 3.57 -2.35 -7.89
CA GLU A 43 4.49 -1.84 -6.87
C GLU A 43 4.20 -2.47 -5.50
N ILE A 44 2.92 -2.68 -5.16
CA ILE A 44 2.50 -3.36 -3.94
C ILE A 44 2.99 -4.82 -3.95
N GLU A 45 2.83 -5.53 -5.06
CA GLU A 45 3.31 -6.92 -5.19
C GLU A 45 4.83 -7.01 -5.11
N GLN A 46 5.56 -6.16 -5.85
CA GLN A 46 7.02 -6.08 -5.73
C GLN A 46 7.44 -5.79 -4.30
N LYS A 47 6.80 -4.81 -3.64
CA LYS A 47 7.14 -4.45 -2.27
C LYS A 47 6.89 -5.61 -1.30
N LYS A 48 5.82 -6.36 -1.53
CA LYS A 48 5.50 -7.56 -0.75
C LYS A 48 6.55 -8.66 -0.94
N GLU A 49 7.08 -8.84 -2.14
CA GLU A 49 8.21 -9.73 -2.39
C GLU A 49 9.48 -9.27 -1.66
N GLU A 50 9.83 -7.97 -1.74
CA GLU A 50 10.97 -7.41 -1.00
C GLU A 50 10.85 -7.65 0.51
N LEU A 51 9.64 -7.47 1.06
CA LEU A 51 9.38 -7.69 2.49
C LEU A 51 9.54 -9.17 2.88
N LYS A 52 9.13 -10.10 2.01
CA LYS A 52 9.33 -11.55 2.20
C LYS A 52 10.80 -11.93 2.11
N GLU A 53 11.52 -11.45 1.09
CA GLU A 53 12.96 -11.70 0.92
C GLU A 53 13.76 -11.14 2.09
N GLY A 54 13.35 -9.98 2.64
CA GLY A 54 13.96 -9.38 3.82
C GLY A 54 13.58 -10.04 5.15
N GLY A 55 12.68 -11.02 5.17
CA GLY A 55 12.21 -11.70 6.39
C GLY A 55 11.28 -10.84 7.27
N TRP A 56 10.68 -9.79 6.71
CA TRP A 56 9.72 -8.90 7.40
C TRP A 56 8.27 -9.37 7.24
N LEU A 57 8.01 -10.23 6.26
CA LEU A 57 6.77 -10.99 6.08
C LEU A 57 7.12 -12.49 5.98
N GLU A 58 6.48 -13.32 6.80
CA GLU A 58 6.53 -14.79 6.73
C GLU A 58 5.35 -15.39 5.94
#